data_AF-A0A1Y5SVX6-F1
#
_entry.id   AF-A0A1Y5SVX6-F1
#
_cell.length_a   1.000
_cell.length_b   1.000
_cell.length_c   1.000
_cell.angle_alpha   90.00
_cell.angle_beta   90.00
_cell.angle_gamma   90.00
#
_symmetry.space_group_name_H-M   'P 1'
#
loop_
_entity.id
_entity.type
_entity.pdbx_description
1 polymer ?
#
loop_
_entity_poly.entity_id
_entity_poly.type
_entity_poly.pdbx_seq_one_letter_code
_entity_poly.pdbx_strand_id
1 'polypeptide(L)'
;MDFESVGVWVRDFILSAANMIVDEHWPGIISAILFAAMMLFVIWVSFISWSRRQALSAALKDAERASDCSGHGLDAEALRAALKHRKGAADRALSTGFSEYCETLTVVGRGDEARVHNSIRPSAFLNVDDLGFSLKSLRWVPGVFVSLGLLLTFLGLVAVLQQTQGLLNGNDAATVGALRELLGQASAKFTMSLSGLACSIIINFFLRYWSTKVEKGADSFAAVLEKNMAFISLEDLAGKQLRAIEDQTVQQAELNTHLVAKLSEPLNRVVEQSVQNVGTMVDQLGKDITSGIGGSLDSVSERMESAANALSSIGDDLNLAGKQFDEALSSSTKSLISALSRLEDVSEKLTSASGMVGDLAPTVMETVKEGNAANLRVAEGATEMVHAAKTAISEEKQVVLEAMLSIKGLIEAFESRAASYDGQLEKAFQTYQVEVGKTIDKLEDHGNGVQERFADALSTLQAVIENAKAFEPESQPKPSVEAIAE
;
A
#
# COMPACT_ATOMS: atom_id res chain seq x y z
N MET A 1 -28.85 -52.01 42.87
CA MET A 1 -28.15 -51.47 44.05
C MET A 1 -29.17 -50.69 44.83
N ASP A 2 -29.58 -51.18 46.00
CA ASP A 2 -30.58 -50.51 46.82
C ASP A 2 -30.03 -49.20 47.36
N PHE A 3 -30.77 -48.10 47.18
CA PHE A 3 -30.39 -46.76 47.69
C PHE A 3 -30.09 -46.77 49.20
N GLU A 4 -30.73 -47.67 49.94
CA GLU A 4 -30.51 -47.88 51.37
C GLU A 4 -29.11 -48.46 51.67
N SER A 5 -28.67 -49.46 50.91
CA SER A 5 -27.33 -50.05 51.05
C SER A 5 -26.22 -49.05 50.72
N VAL A 6 -26.45 -48.20 49.71
CA VAL A 6 -25.51 -47.12 49.32
C VAL A 6 -25.46 -46.06 50.43
N GLY A 7 -26.60 -45.67 50.99
CA GLY A 7 -26.66 -44.69 52.08
C GLY A 7 -25.92 -45.13 53.35
N VAL A 8 -26.10 -46.39 53.77
CA VAL A 8 -25.40 -46.95 54.95
C VAL A 8 -23.90 -47.04 54.69
N TRP A 9 -23.49 -47.48 53.50
CA TRP A 9 -22.07 -47.55 53.14
C TRP A 9 -21.40 -46.17 53.16
N VAL A 10 -22.04 -45.13 52.59
CA VAL A 10 -21.52 -43.76 52.61
C VAL A 10 -21.40 -43.23 54.04
N ARG A 11 -22.41 -43.47 54.88
CA ARG A 11 -22.37 -43.11 56.31
C ARG A 11 -21.19 -43.76 57.00
N ASP A 12 -21.03 -45.08 56.87
CA ASP A 12 -19.99 -45.83 57.57
C ASP A 12 -18.59 -45.45 57.08
N PHE A 13 -18.44 -45.09 55.80
CA PHE A 13 -17.21 -44.52 55.25
C PHE A 13 -16.86 -43.17 55.89
N ILE A 14 -17.82 -42.24 55.98
CA ILE A 14 -17.62 -40.94 56.62
C ILE A 14 -17.26 -41.11 58.10
N LEU A 15 -17.96 -42.00 58.81
CA LEU A 15 -17.69 -42.29 60.22
C LEU A 15 -16.33 -42.95 60.42
N SER A 16 -15.90 -43.85 59.52
CA SER A 16 -14.56 -44.41 59.56
C SER A 16 -13.49 -43.34 59.37
N ALA A 17 -13.68 -42.42 58.43
CA ALA A 17 -12.77 -41.29 58.19
C ALA A 17 -12.74 -40.32 59.40
N ALA A 18 -13.91 -40.07 60.01
CA ALA A 18 -14.06 -39.21 61.17
C ALA A 18 -13.40 -39.82 62.43
N ASN A 19 -13.59 -41.12 62.67
CA ASN A 19 -12.99 -41.84 63.79
C ASN A 19 -11.47 -41.92 63.72
N MET A 20 -10.88 -41.89 62.52
CA MET A 20 -9.43 -41.81 62.35
C MET A 20 -8.84 -40.51 62.90
N ILE A 21 -9.66 -39.46 63.06
CA ILE A 21 -9.21 -38.11 63.45
C ILE A 21 -9.51 -37.83 64.93
N VAL A 22 -10.04 -38.79 65.70
CA VAL A 22 -10.53 -38.57 67.08
C VAL A 22 -9.42 -38.26 68.07
N ASP A 23 -8.31 -39.01 68.05
CA ASP A 23 -7.28 -38.92 69.10
C ASP A 23 -6.74 -37.50 69.30
N GLU A 24 -6.33 -37.22 70.54
CA GLU A 24 -5.91 -35.90 71.01
C GLU A 24 -4.76 -35.27 70.19
N HIS A 25 -3.93 -36.10 69.55
CA HIS A 25 -2.75 -35.67 68.80
C HIS A 25 -3.04 -35.28 67.34
N TRP A 26 -4.16 -35.73 66.75
CA TRP A 26 -4.49 -35.50 65.34
C TRP A 26 -4.63 -34.02 64.93
N PRO A 27 -5.27 -33.14 65.73
CA PRO A 27 -5.36 -31.71 65.39
C PRO A 27 -4.00 -31.04 65.20
N GLY A 28 -3.02 -31.38 66.05
CA GLY A 28 -1.66 -30.87 65.96
C GLY A 28 -0.93 -31.41 64.73
N ILE A 29 -1.00 -32.71 64.48
CA ILE A 29 -0.34 -33.36 63.34
C ILE A 29 -0.91 -32.84 62.02
N ILE A 30 -2.23 -32.74 61.89
CA ILE A 30 -2.90 -32.21 60.69
C ILE A 30 -2.46 -30.76 60.43
N SER A 31 -2.45 -29.93 61.47
CA SER A 31 -1.99 -28.54 61.34
C SER A 31 -0.52 -28.48 60.91
N ALA A 32 0.35 -29.33 61.48
CA ALA A 32 1.76 -29.42 61.08
C ALA A 32 1.92 -29.86 59.62
N ILE A 33 1.13 -30.84 59.16
CA ILE A 33 1.12 -31.29 57.75
C ILE A 33 0.66 -30.15 56.83
N LEU A 34 -0.39 -29.41 57.19
CA LEU A 34 -0.87 -28.26 56.41
C LEU A 34 0.23 -27.19 56.30
N PHE A 35 0.91 -26.86 57.39
CA PHE A 35 2.03 -25.92 57.36
C PHE A 35 3.22 -26.42 56.53
N ALA A 36 3.56 -27.72 56.63
CA ALA A 36 4.62 -28.31 55.83
C ALA A 36 4.28 -28.27 54.32
N ALA A 37 3.05 -28.63 53.97
CA ALA A 37 2.54 -28.54 52.59
C ALA A 37 2.54 -27.09 52.08
N MET A 38 2.12 -26.14 52.90
CA MET A 38 2.20 -24.71 52.60
C MET A 38 3.65 -24.27 52.35
N MET A 39 4.59 -24.67 53.19
CA MET A 39 6.02 -24.32 53.03
C MET A 39 6.60 -24.89 51.74
N LEU A 40 6.34 -26.17 51.43
CA LEU A 40 6.77 -26.79 50.17
C LEU A 40 6.18 -26.07 48.96
N PHE A 41 4.89 -25.70 49.02
CA PHE A 41 4.23 -24.95 47.98
C PHE A 41 4.85 -23.56 47.79
N VAL A 42 5.10 -22.83 48.87
CA VAL A 42 5.74 -21.52 48.86
C VAL A 42 7.15 -21.61 48.27
N ILE A 43 7.95 -22.61 48.65
CA ILE A 43 9.31 -22.82 48.10
C ILE A 43 9.23 -23.11 46.60
N TRP A 44 8.32 -23.98 46.18
CA TRP A 44 8.15 -24.33 44.77
C TRP A 44 7.73 -23.12 43.92
N VAL A 45 6.74 -22.34 44.38
CA VAL A 45 6.32 -21.09 43.71
C VAL A 45 7.45 -20.06 43.71
N SER A 46 8.20 -19.95 44.81
CA SER A 46 9.37 -19.05 44.87
C SER A 46 10.39 -19.39 43.80
N PHE A 47 10.72 -20.67 43.66
CA PHE A 47 11.75 -21.13 42.73
C PHE A 47 11.35 -20.85 41.28
N ILE A 48 10.11 -21.18 40.89
CA ILE A 48 9.63 -20.93 39.53
C ILE A 48 9.50 -19.44 39.22
N SER A 49 8.98 -18.64 40.17
CA SER A 49 8.84 -17.19 39.97
C SER A 49 10.19 -16.46 40.02
N TRP A 50 11.15 -16.95 40.80
CA TRP A 50 12.51 -16.43 40.82
C TRP A 50 13.23 -16.70 39.51
N SER A 51 13.13 -17.92 38.95
CA SER A 51 13.68 -18.26 37.63
C SER A 51 13.09 -17.37 36.52
N ARG A 52 11.77 -17.18 36.49
CA ARG A 52 11.09 -16.28 35.54
C ARG A 52 11.57 -14.84 35.67
N ARG A 53 11.67 -14.33 36.90
CA ARG A 53 12.15 -12.97 37.17
C ARG A 53 13.61 -12.79 36.80
N GLN A 54 14.44 -13.81 37.01
CA GLN A 54 15.84 -13.78 36.63
C GLN A 54 15.98 -13.70 35.11
N ALA A 55 15.24 -14.53 34.37
CA ALA A 55 15.19 -14.50 32.91
C ALA A 55 14.82 -13.10 32.38
N LEU A 56 13.73 -12.52 32.89
CA LEU A 56 13.29 -11.16 32.53
C LEU A 56 14.33 -10.09 32.89
N SER A 57 14.89 -10.13 34.10
CA SER A 57 15.89 -9.15 34.53
C SER A 57 17.17 -9.21 33.70
N ALA A 58 17.54 -10.41 33.26
CA ALA A 58 18.73 -10.61 32.47
C ALA A 58 18.45 -10.30 30.99
N ALA A 59 17.24 -10.52 30.48
CA ALA A 59 16.83 -10.07 29.15
C ALA A 59 16.78 -8.54 29.06
N LEU A 60 16.32 -7.88 30.12
CA LEU A 60 16.37 -6.42 30.24
C LEU A 60 17.79 -5.88 30.14
N LYS A 61 18.76 -6.51 30.82
CA LYS A 61 20.18 -6.14 30.70
C LYS A 61 20.72 -6.35 29.28
N ASP A 62 20.30 -7.41 28.59
CA ASP A 62 20.74 -7.64 27.22
C ASP A 62 20.09 -6.64 26.25
N ALA A 63 18.83 -6.24 26.49
CA ALA A 63 18.19 -5.16 25.74
C ALA A 63 18.88 -3.82 25.95
N GLU A 64 19.29 -3.49 27.18
CA GLU A 64 20.07 -2.29 27.49
C GLU A 64 21.47 -2.32 26.85
N ARG A 65 22.07 -3.49 26.65
CA ARG A 65 23.36 -3.64 25.93
C ARG A 65 23.20 -3.57 24.42
N ALA A 66 22.10 -4.08 23.89
CA ALA A 66 21.78 -4.08 22.46
C ALA A 66 21.19 -2.73 21.99
N SER A 67 20.74 -1.89 22.91
CA SER A 67 20.39 -0.50 22.62
C SER A 67 21.67 0.32 22.44
N ASP A 68 21.93 0.75 21.21
CA ASP A 68 23.14 1.49 20.87
C ASP A 68 23.09 2.93 21.39
N CYS A 69 24.15 3.37 22.10
CA CYS A 69 24.30 4.74 22.59
C CYS A 69 24.47 5.77 21.45
N SER A 70 24.62 5.31 20.21
CA SER A 70 24.81 6.10 18.98
C SER A 70 23.51 6.67 18.38
N GLY A 71 22.34 6.34 18.93
CA GLY A 71 21.04 6.85 18.47
C GLY A 71 20.45 6.14 17.23
N HIS A 72 20.98 4.97 16.86
CA HIS A 72 20.53 4.16 15.70
C HIS A 72 19.37 3.19 16.02
N GLY A 73 18.96 3.09 17.29
CA GLY A 73 17.86 2.22 17.74
C GLY A 73 18.35 0.87 18.28
N LEU A 74 17.41 0.03 18.72
CA LEU A 74 17.68 -1.30 19.25
C LEU A 74 18.15 -2.26 18.14
N ASP A 75 19.30 -2.94 18.32
CA ASP A 75 19.69 -4.09 17.50
C ASP A 75 18.88 -5.32 17.91
N ALA A 76 17.73 -5.51 17.23
CA ALA A 76 16.80 -6.59 17.51
C ALA A 76 17.40 -7.98 17.23
N GLU A 77 18.30 -8.11 16.25
CA GLU A 77 18.89 -9.41 15.88
C GLU A 77 19.97 -9.81 16.89
N ALA A 78 20.80 -8.87 17.35
CA ALA A 78 21.74 -9.13 18.44
C ALA A 78 21.02 -9.53 19.74
N LEU A 79 19.91 -8.85 20.06
CA LEU A 79 19.08 -9.21 21.22
C LEU A 79 18.45 -10.60 21.06
N ARG A 80 17.92 -10.91 19.87
CA ARG A 80 17.35 -12.24 19.55
C ARG A 80 18.39 -13.34 19.74
N ALA A 81 19.61 -13.14 19.23
CA ALA A 81 20.72 -14.07 19.39
C ALA A 81 21.09 -14.26 20.89
N ALA A 82 21.20 -13.16 21.64
CA ALA A 82 21.51 -13.20 23.07
C ALA A 82 20.46 -13.99 23.88
N LEU A 83 19.17 -13.80 23.59
CA LEU A 83 18.08 -14.53 24.24
C LEU A 83 18.09 -16.03 23.88
N LYS A 84 18.40 -16.37 22.62
CA LYS A 84 18.43 -17.77 22.15
C LYS A 84 19.54 -18.61 22.78
N HIS A 85 20.65 -17.99 23.21
CA HIS A 85 21.77 -18.71 23.83
C HIS A 85 21.49 -19.23 25.24
N ARG A 86 20.40 -18.79 25.89
CA ARG A 86 20.10 -19.13 27.27
C ARG A 86 19.36 -20.45 27.41
N LYS A 87 19.81 -21.28 28.36
CA LYS A 87 19.31 -22.63 28.60
C LYS A 87 18.40 -22.65 29.83
N GLY A 88 17.17 -22.15 29.68
CA GLY A 88 16.15 -22.14 30.72
C GLY A 88 14.75 -22.34 30.13
N ALA A 89 13.82 -22.92 30.90
CA ALA A 89 12.42 -23.01 30.45
C ALA A 89 11.80 -21.61 30.31
N ALA A 90 12.06 -20.72 31.28
CA ALA A 90 11.64 -19.33 31.22
C ALA A 90 12.35 -18.56 30.08
N ASP A 91 13.65 -18.74 29.91
CA ASP A 91 14.39 -18.08 28.82
C ASP A 91 13.91 -18.54 27.43
N ARG A 92 13.55 -19.81 27.25
CA ARG A 92 12.99 -20.32 25.98
C ARG A 92 11.62 -19.73 25.67
N ALA A 93 10.74 -19.61 26.67
CA ALA A 93 9.44 -18.95 26.48
C ALA A 93 9.65 -17.49 26.06
N LEU A 94 10.58 -16.80 26.73
CA LEU A 94 10.93 -15.42 26.40
C LEU A 94 11.57 -15.28 25.02
N SER A 95 12.48 -16.18 24.62
CA SER A 95 13.08 -16.15 23.29
C SER A 95 12.07 -16.42 22.18
N THR A 96 11.08 -17.27 22.46
CA THR A 96 10.01 -17.60 21.51
C THR A 96 9.07 -16.40 21.34
N GLY A 97 8.55 -15.86 22.44
CA GLY A 97 7.69 -14.66 22.38
C GLY A 97 8.41 -13.44 21.80
N PHE A 98 9.70 -13.26 22.09
CA PHE A 98 10.49 -12.21 21.45
C PHE A 98 10.71 -12.47 19.95
N SER A 99 10.90 -13.73 19.54
CA SER A 99 11.01 -14.08 18.12
C SER A 99 9.72 -13.79 17.35
N GLU A 100 8.56 -14.13 17.92
CA GLU A 100 7.25 -13.82 17.34
C GLU A 100 7.05 -12.30 17.24
N TYR A 101 7.42 -11.56 18.29
CA TYR A 101 7.42 -10.11 18.25
C TYR A 101 8.33 -9.55 17.14
N CYS A 102 9.53 -10.11 16.95
CA CYS A 102 10.45 -9.70 15.89
C CYS A 102 9.88 -9.86 14.48
N GLU A 103 8.97 -10.81 14.24
CA GLU A 103 8.31 -10.98 12.94
C GLU A 103 7.38 -9.80 12.59
N THR A 104 6.97 -9.01 13.58
CA THR A 104 6.12 -7.82 13.40
C THR A 104 6.93 -6.54 13.14
N LEU A 105 8.26 -6.60 13.29
CA LEU A 105 9.12 -5.43 13.15
C LEU A 105 9.31 -5.08 11.68
N THR A 106 9.21 -3.79 11.37
CA THR A 106 9.43 -3.28 10.02
C THR A 106 10.66 -2.39 10.01
N VAL A 107 11.50 -2.57 9.00
CA VAL A 107 12.64 -1.68 8.77
C VAL A 107 12.16 -0.56 7.85
N VAL A 108 12.16 0.67 8.36
CA VAL A 108 11.73 1.85 7.60
C VAL A 108 12.90 2.82 7.52
N GLY A 109 13.25 3.23 6.30
CA GLY A 109 14.37 4.12 5.98
C GLY A 109 15.21 3.59 4.82
N ARG A 110 16.18 4.38 4.35
CA ARG A 110 17.01 4.07 3.18
C ARG A 110 18.49 4.24 3.53
N GLY A 111 19.33 3.25 3.27
CA GLY A 111 20.76 3.30 3.61
C GLY A 111 20.99 3.38 5.13
N ASP A 112 21.84 4.31 5.57
CA ASP A 112 22.20 4.53 6.99
C ASP A 112 21.05 5.04 7.88
N GLU A 113 19.92 5.47 7.30
CA GLU A 113 18.74 5.91 8.07
C GLU A 113 17.70 4.80 8.28
N ALA A 114 17.97 3.57 7.81
CA ALA A 114 17.11 2.42 8.02
C ALA A 114 17.03 2.08 9.51
N ARG A 115 15.91 2.45 10.15
CA ARG A 115 15.67 2.17 11.57
C ARG A 115 14.63 1.07 11.72
N VAL A 116 14.82 0.21 12.72
CA VAL A 116 13.83 -0.77 13.13
C VAL A 116 12.68 -0.02 13.80
N HIS A 117 11.50 -0.11 13.20
CA HIS A 117 10.28 0.50 13.71
C HIS A 117 9.36 -0.55 14.30
N ASN A 118 8.66 -0.11 15.33
CA ASN A 118 7.67 -0.92 16.00
C ASN A 118 6.27 -0.64 15.46
N SER A 119 5.60 -1.66 14.95
CA SER A 119 4.23 -1.59 14.43
C SER A 119 3.18 -1.94 15.51
N ILE A 120 3.54 -2.81 16.46
CA ILE A 120 2.68 -3.30 17.55
C ILE A 120 3.43 -3.17 18.87
N ARG A 121 2.77 -2.75 19.95
CA ARG A 121 3.46 -2.59 21.25
C ARG A 121 4.09 -3.91 21.72
N PRO A 122 5.32 -3.90 22.28
CA PRO A 122 5.99 -5.13 22.70
C PRO A 122 5.23 -5.87 23.82
N SER A 123 4.49 -5.12 24.64
CA SER A 123 3.64 -5.68 25.71
C SER A 123 2.51 -6.57 25.19
N ALA A 124 2.15 -6.49 23.91
CA ALA A 124 1.16 -7.39 23.33
C ALA A 124 1.68 -8.84 23.27
N PHE A 125 2.98 -9.04 23.02
CA PHE A 125 3.59 -10.37 22.90
C PHE A 125 4.40 -10.78 24.14
N LEU A 126 4.93 -9.78 24.87
CA LEU A 126 5.81 -9.97 26.02
C LEU A 126 5.07 -9.85 27.35
N ASN A 127 3.75 -10.07 27.35
CA ASN A 127 2.97 -10.10 28.58
C ASN A 127 3.17 -11.42 29.35
N VAL A 128 2.78 -11.41 30.63
CA VAL A 128 2.94 -12.55 31.53
C VAL A 128 2.08 -13.76 31.11
N ASP A 129 0.96 -13.52 30.42
CA ASP A 129 0.02 -14.57 30.03
C ASP A 129 0.54 -15.36 28.83
N ASP A 130 0.96 -14.69 27.76
CA ASP A 130 1.48 -15.28 26.52
C ASP A 130 2.86 -15.92 26.73
N LEU A 131 3.68 -15.35 27.61
CA LEU A 131 4.94 -15.97 28.04
C LEU A 131 4.72 -17.24 28.91
N GLY A 132 3.49 -17.56 29.29
CA GLY A 132 3.19 -18.68 30.20
C GLY A 132 3.72 -18.46 31.63
N PHE A 133 3.98 -17.20 32.00
CA PHE A 133 4.52 -16.82 33.29
C PHE A 133 3.44 -16.53 34.34
N SER A 134 2.17 -16.60 33.97
CA SER A 134 1.06 -16.30 34.86
C SER A 134 0.95 -17.34 35.99
N LEU A 135 0.58 -16.84 37.18
CA LEU A 135 0.27 -17.67 38.35
C LEU A 135 -1.24 -17.84 38.52
N LYS A 136 -2.04 -17.44 37.51
CA LYS A 136 -3.51 -17.47 37.54
C LYS A 136 -4.04 -18.87 37.83
N SER A 137 -3.40 -19.89 37.24
CA SER A 137 -3.75 -21.30 37.46
C SER A 137 -3.62 -21.72 38.93
N LEU A 138 -2.78 -21.07 39.75
CA LEU A 138 -2.60 -21.45 41.17
C LEU A 138 -3.55 -20.73 42.13
N ARG A 139 -4.46 -19.88 41.63
CA ARG A 139 -5.35 -19.06 42.47
C ARG A 139 -6.41 -19.87 43.24
N TRP A 140 -6.67 -21.11 42.85
CA TRP A 140 -7.59 -22.02 43.57
C TRP A 140 -6.98 -22.64 44.82
N VAL A 141 -5.64 -22.71 44.91
CA VAL A 141 -4.93 -23.40 46.00
C VAL A 141 -5.28 -22.84 47.40
N PRO A 142 -5.29 -21.51 47.64
CA PRO A 142 -5.72 -20.96 48.93
C PRO A 142 -7.12 -21.41 49.34
N GLY A 143 -8.06 -21.51 48.39
CA GLY A 143 -9.42 -21.97 48.66
C GLY A 143 -9.46 -23.41 49.15
N VAL A 144 -8.65 -24.28 48.55
CA VAL A 144 -8.56 -25.70 48.94
C VAL A 144 -8.03 -25.87 50.35
N PHE A 145 -7.06 -25.08 50.80
CA PHE A 145 -6.58 -25.12 52.20
C PHE A 145 -7.67 -24.76 53.22
N VAL A 146 -8.52 -23.76 52.91
CA VAL A 146 -9.66 -23.41 53.77
C VAL A 146 -10.70 -24.52 53.79
N SER A 147 -11.10 -25.00 52.60
CA SER A 147 -12.10 -26.06 52.47
C SER A 147 -11.65 -27.35 53.15
N LEU A 148 -10.37 -27.71 53.02
CA LEU A 148 -9.79 -28.88 53.67
C LEU A 148 -9.79 -28.72 55.20
N GLY A 149 -9.37 -27.57 55.71
CA GLY A 149 -9.41 -27.26 57.15
C GLY A 149 -10.83 -27.34 57.73
N LEU A 150 -11.83 -26.76 57.04
CA LEU A 150 -13.23 -26.84 57.44
C LEU A 150 -13.75 -28.28 57.43
N LEU A 151 -13.47 -29.04 56.36
CA LEU A 151 -13.90 -30.43 56.23
C LEU A 151 -13.35 -31.31 57.37
N LEU A 152 -12.07 -31.15 57.71
CA LEU A 152 -11.42 -31.86 58.81
C LEU A 152 -12.01 -31.47 60.17
N THR A 153 -12.31 -30.19 60.40
CA THR A 153 -12.98 -29.74 61.62
C THR A 153 -14.39 -30.31 61.74
N PHE A 154 -15.19 -30.32 60.67
CA PHE A 154 -16.53 -30.91 60.69
C PHE A 154 -16.50 -32.41 60.93
N LEU A 155 -15.60 -33.16 60.26
CA LEU A 155 -15.39 -34.58 60.52
C LEU A 155 -15.01 -34.84 61.98
N GLY A 156 -14.08 -34.04 62.51
CA GLY A 156 -13.67 -34.12 63.90
C GLY A 156 -14.83 -33.89 64.87
N LEU A 157 -15.69 -32.90 64.63
CA LEU A 157 -16.86 -32.63 65.49
C LEU A 157 -17.89 -33.76 65.43
N VAL A 158 -18.15 -34.33 64.26
CA VAL A 158 -19.06 -35.49 64.11
C VAL A 158 -18.55 -36.68 64.92
N ALA A 159 -17.26 -36.96 64.87
CA ALA A 159 -16.67 -38.07 65.62
C ALA A 159 -16.76 -37.87 67.15
N VAL A 160 -16.45 -36.66 67.63
CA VAL A 160 -16.54 -36.29 69.06
C VAL A 160 -17.98 -36.44 69.56
N LEU A 161 -18.98 -36.02 68.77
CA LEU A 161 -20.40 -36.17 69.13
C LEU A 161 -20.82 -37.64 69.22
N GLN A 162 -20.37 -38.49 68.31
CA GLN A 162 -20.68 -39.91 68.34
C GLN A 162 -20.07 -40.61 69.57
N GLN A 163 -18.82 -40.28 69.92
CA GLN A 163 -18.18 -40.82 71.12
C GLN A 163 -18.89 -40.33 72.40
N THR A 164 -19.28 -39.06 72.44
CA THR A 164 -19.96 -38.50 73.62
C THR A 164 -21.37 -39.05 73.80
N GLN A 165 -22.09 -39.38 72.72
CA GLN A 165 -23.40 -40.02 72.77
C GLN A 165 -23.35 -41.37 73.53
N GLY A 166 -22.24 -42.11 73.42
CA GLY A 166 -22.03 -43.35 74.19
C GLY A 166 -21.84 -43.12 75.69
N LEU A 167 -21.27 -41.98 76.07
CA LEU A 167 -20.94 -41.61 77.46
C LEU A 167 -22.12 -40.96 78.22
N LEU A 168 -23.09 -40.39 77.48
CA LEU A 168 -24.25 -39.69 78.03
C LEU A 168 -25.33 -40.61 78.66
N ASN A 169 -25.20 -41.93 78.54
CA ASN A 169 -26.14 -42.90 79.12
C ASN A 169 -25.84 -43.25 80.60
N GLY A 170 -24.95 -42.51 81.28
CA GLY A 170 -24.54 -42.74 82.67
C GLY A 170 -25.11 -41.73 83.70
N ASN A 171 -24.70 -41.85 84.98
CA ASN A 171 -25.09 -40.95 86.08
C ASN A 171 -24.68 -39.47 85.86
N ASP A 172 -25.30 -38.54 86.58
CA ASP A 172 -25.07 -37.08 86.52
C ASP A 172 -23.61 -36.62 86.66
N ALA A 173 -22.77 -37.37 87.40
CA ALA A 173 -21.35 -37.06 87.51
C ALA A 173 -20.56 -37.44 86.24
N ALA A 174 -20.96 -38.51 85.55
CA ALA A 174 -20.35 -38.97 84.31
C ALA A 174 -20.74 -38.07 83.13
N THR A 175 -21.97 -37.54 83.13
CA THR A 175 -22.44 -36.60 82.10
C THR A 175 -21.67 -35.27 82.14
N VAL A 176 -21.39 -34.72 83.33
CA VAL A 176 -20.57 -33.50 83.47
C VAL A 176 -19.12 -33.73 83.01
N GLY A 177 -18.54 -34.91 83.28
CA GLY A 177 -17.23 -35.30 82.78
C GLY A 177 -17.19 -35.38 81.25
N ALA A 178 -18.17 -36.07 80.66
CA ALA A 178 -18.31 -36.21 79.21
C ALA A 178 -18.51 -34.86 78.50
N LEU A 179 -19.25 -33.93 79.10
CA LEU A 179 -19.43 -32.57 78.54
C LEU A 179 -18.14 -31.76 78.55
N ARG A 180 -17.31 -31.86 79.60
CA ARG A 180 -15.99 -31.20 79.64
C ARG A 180 -15.06 -31.76 78.58
N GLU A 181 -15.07 -33.07 78.40
CA GLU A 181 -14.24 -33.75 77.40
C GLU A 181 -14.69 -33.42 75.97
N LEU A 182 -16.01 -33.41 75.70
CA LEU A 182 -16.58 -32.95 74.42
C LEU A 182 -16.11 -31.53 74.10
N LEU A 183 -16.21 -30.60 75.05
CA LEU A 183 -15.86 -29.20 74.83
C LEU A 183 -14.35 -29.02 74.58
N GLY A 184 -13.51 -29.79 75.29
CA GLY A 184 -12.06 -29.84 75.06
C GLY A 184 -11.70 -30.40 73.68
N GLN A 185 -12.27 -31.54 73.31
CA GLN A 185 -12.03 -32.17 72.02
C GLN A 185 -12.55 -31.31 70.86
N ALA A 186 -13.74 -30.71 70.99
CA ALA A 186 -14.31 -29.80 70.00
C ALA A 186 -13.47 -28.55 69.79
N SER A 187 -13.00 -27.93 70.89
CA SER A 187 -12.06 -26.78 70.82
C SER A 187 -10.79 -27.14 70.07
N ALA A 188 -10.21 -28.31 70.33
CA ALA A 188 -9.04 -28.80 69.61
C ALA A 188 -9.30 -28.99 68.10
N LYS A 189 -10.49 -29.45 67.68
CA LYS A 189 -10.81 -29.60 66.24
C LYS A 189 -10.89 -28.27 65.49
N PHE A 190 -11.17 -27.15 66.15
CA PHE A 190 -11.14 -25.82 65.51
C PHE A 190 -9.73 -25.40 65.09
N THR A 191 -8.68 -25.93 65.73
CA THR A 191 -7.29 -25.61 65.36
C THR A 191 -6.94 -26.05 63.93
N MET A 192 -7.58 -27.12 63.42
CA MET A 192 -7.41 -27.60 62.04
C MET A 192 -7.96 -26.59 61.02
N SER A 193 -9.14 -26.02 61.27
CA SER A 193 -9.70 -24.98 60.41
C SER A 193 -8.92 -23.67 60.52
N LEU A 194 -8.44 -23.33 61.72
CA LEU A 194 -7.63 -22.12 61.93
C LEU A 194 -6.30 -22.20 61.18
N SER A 195 -5.61 -23.35 61.22
CA SER A 195 -4.37 -23.55 60.48
C SER A 195 -4.59 -23.55 58.96
N GLY A 196 -5.68 -24.14 58.47
CA GLY A 196 -6.07 -24.08 57.06
C GLY A 196 -6.32 -22.64 56.58
N LEU A 197 -7.03 -21.82 57.37
CA LEU A 197 -7.25 -20.41 57.09
C LEU A 197 -5.94 -19.62 57.10
N ALA A 198 -5.09 -19.82 58.12
CA ALA A 198 -3.80 -19.14 58.22
C ALA A 198 -2.90 -19.45 57.00
N CYS A 199 -2.82 -20.73 56.60
CA CYS A 199 -2.10 -21.14 55.40
C CYS A 199 -2.67 -20.48 54.14
N SER A 200 -3.99 -20.43 54.01
CA SER A 200 -4.66 -19.79 52.87
C SER A 200 -4.31 -18.31 52.73
N ILE A 201 -4.32 -17.56 53.83
CA ILE A 201 -3.98 -16.13 53.86
C ILE A 201 -2.53 -15.93 53.42
N ILE A 202 -1.59 -16.72 53.97
CA ILE A 202 -0.17 -16.65 53.63
C ILE A 202 0.04 -16.94 52.14
N ILE A 203 -0.55 -18.03 51.62
CA ILE A 203 -0.43 -18.40 50.20
C ILE A 203 -1.01 -17.31 49.29
N ASN A 204 -2.17 -16.74 49.63
CA ASN A 204 -2.80 -15.70 48.82
C ASN A 204 -1.90 -14.46 48.71
N PHE A 205 -1.37 -13.99 49.84
CA PHE A 205 -0.44 -12.87 49.86
C PHE A 205 0.82 -13.18 49.04
N PHE A 206 1.36 -14.39 49.17
CA PHE A 206 2.54 -14.82 48.46
C PHE A 206 2.36 -14.89 46.93
N LEU A 207 1.24 -15.47 46.48
CA LEU A 207 0.89 -15.53 45.06
C LEU A 207 0.74 -14.13 44.46
N ARG A 208 0.08 -13.22 45.18
CA ARG A 208 -0.05 -11.81 44.75
C ARG A 208 1.32 -11.14 44.65
N TYR A 209 2.16 -11.30 45.67
CA TYR A 209 3.51 -10.72 45.68
C TYR A 209 4.33 -11.15 44.46
N TRP A 210 4.37 -12.46 44.17
CA TRP A 210 5.14 -12.95 43.02
C TRP A 210 4.51 -12.60 41.68
N SER A 211 3.19 -12.63 41.57
CA SER A 211 2.48 -12.22 40.34
C SER A 211 2.87 -10.80 39.97
N THR A 212 2.74 -9.85 40.90
CA THR A 212 3.10 -8.45 40.66
C THR A 212 4.59 -8.26 40.38
N LYS A 213 5.47 -9.07 40.98
CA LYS A 213 6.92 -8.98 40.73
C LYS A 213 7.31 -9.48 39.33
N VAL A 214 6.66 -10.53 38.84
CA VAL A 214 6.90 -11.06 37.48
C VAL A 214 6.30 -10.13 36.44
N GLU A 215 5.08 -9.64 36.68
CA GLU A 215 4.39 -8.66 35.83
C GLU A 215 5.20 -7.38 35.65
N LYS A 216 5.65 -6.76 36.75
CA LYS A 216 6.55 -5.59 36.67
C LYS A 216 7.83 -5.87 35.89
N GLY A 217 8.35 -7.10 35.95
CA GLY A 217 9.54 -7.49 35.19
C GLY A 217 9.28 -7.53 33.69
N ALA A 218 8.14 -8.09 33.28
CA ALA A 218 7.70 -8.14 31.89
C ALA A 218 7.40 -6.73 31.35
N ASP A 219 6.68 -5.92 32.11
CA ASP A 219 6.37 -4.52 31.77
C ASP A 219 7.64 -3.69 31.61
N SER A 220 8.62 -3.86 32.51
CA SER A 220 9.89 -3.14 32.43
C SER A 220 10.69 -3.54 31.19
N PHE A 221 10.69 -4.82 30.83
CA PHE A 221 11.34 -5.31 29.61
C PHE A 221 10.67 -4.73 28.36
N ALA A 222 9.34 -4.78 28.28
CA ALA A 222 8.59 -4.20 27.18
C ALA A 222 8.79 -2.68 27.08
N ALA A 223 8.83 -1.96 28.20
CA ALA A 223 9.06 -0.51 28.23
C ALA A 223 10.47 -0.12 27.74
N VAL A 224 11.50 -0.92 28.07
CA VAL A 224 12.85 -0.69 27.56
C VAL A 224 12.92 -0.92 26.05
N LEU A 225 12.22 -1.94 25.53
CA LEU A 225 12.12 -2.14 24.08
C LEU A 225 11.41 -0.96 23.41
N GLU A 226 10.24 -0.56 23.93
CA GLU A 226 9.45 0.55 23.38
C GLU A 226 10.21 1.88 23.42
N LYS A 227 11.01 2.13 24.47
CA LYS A 227 11.84 3.34 24.57
C LYS A 227 12.96 3.37 23.51
N ASN A 228 13.52 2.22 23.16
CA ASN A 228 14.67 2.11 22.25
C ASN A 228 14.27 1.82 20.80
N MET A 229 12.97 1.78 20.50
CA MET A 229 12.43 1.54 19.16
C MET A 229 11.52 2.70 18.75
N ALA A 230 11.58 3.09 17.48
CA ALA A 230 10.67 4.12 16.96
C ALA A 230 9.30 3.48 16.68
N PHE A 231 8.27 3.87 17.42
CA PHE A 231 6.91 3.42 17.14
C PHE A 231 6.35 4.13 15.91
N ILE A 232 5.86 3.37 14.94
CA ILE A 232 5.11 3.90 13.80
C ILE A 232 3.70 3.32 13.85
N SER A 233 2.71 4.19 14.02
CA SER A 233 1.32 3.77 13.92
C SER A 233 0.92 3.61 12.45
N LEU A 234 -0.08 2.77 12.18
CA LEU A 234 -0.60 2.60 10.82
C LEU A 234 -1.19 3.91 10.29
N GLU A 235 -1.76 4.73 11.17
CA GLU A 235 -2.32 6.04 10.85
C GLU A 235 -1.22 7.05 10.50
N ASP A 236 -0.11 7.06 11.23
CA ASP A 236 1.05 7.91 10.92
C ASP A 236 1.70 7.49 9.59
N LEU A 237 1.81 6.18 9.35
CA LEU A 237 2.31 5.65 8.07
C LEU A 237 1.37 6.00 6.91
N ALA A 238 0.05 5.83 7.08
CA ALA A 238 -0.94 6.23 6.09
C ALA A 238 -0.91 7.74 5.82
N GLY A 239 -0.73 8.56 6.85
CA GLY A 239 -0.53 10.01 6.72
C GLY A 239 0.75 10.37 5.96
N LYS A 240 1.86 9.66 6.21
CA LYS A 240 3.11 9.82 5.45
C LYS A 240 2.96 9.39 3.99
N GLN A 241 2.24 8.30 3.71
CA GLN A 241 1.93 7.86 2.34
C GLN A 241 1.06 8.88 1.61
N LEU A 242 0.03 9.42 2.26
CA LEU A 242 -0.83 10.45 1.68
C LEU A 242 -0.02 11.69 1.30
N ARG A 243 0.82 12.20 2.21
CA ARG A 243 1.71 13.33 1.91
C ARG A 243 2.68 13.03 0.76
N ALA A 244 3.28 11.84 0.73
CA ALA A 244 4.17 11.45 -0.35
C ALA A 244 3.44 11.40 -1.71
N ILE A 245 2.18 10.97 -1.73
CA ILE A 245 1.34 10.98 -2.95
C ILE A 245 0.97 12.41 -3.35
N GLU A 246 0.61 13.28 -2.40
CA GLU A 246 0.36 14.70 -2.65
C GLU A 246 1.60 15.38 -3.25
N ASP A 247 2.77 15.18 -2.63
CA ASP A 247 4.05 15.72 -3.10
C ASP A 247 4.42 15.18 -4.49
N GLN A 248 4.21 13.89 -4.74
CA GLN A 248 4.43 13.28 -6.06
C GLN A 248 3.52 13.90 -7.12
N THR A 249 2.27 14.20 -6.77
CA THR A 249 1.31 14.84 -7.68
C THR A 249 1.76 16.26 -8.04
N VAL A 250 2.25 17.02 -7.06
CA VAL A 250 2.83 18.35 -7.29
C VAL A 250 4.07 18.25 -8.20
N GLN A 251 4.98 17.31 -7.92
CA GLN A 251 6.15 17.07 -8.76
C GLN A 251 5.79 16.65 -10.18
N GLN A 252 4.73 15.85 -10.37
CA GLN A 252 4.26 15.45 -11.70
C GLN A 252 3.70 16.64 -12.47
N ALA A 253 2.94 17.53 -11.82
CA ALA A 253 2.44 18.76 -12.42
C ALA A 253 3.60 19.69 -12.83
N GLU A 254 4.63 19.79 -12.00
CA GLU A 254 5.85 20.53 -12.29
C GLU A 254 6.62 19.89 -13.46
N LEU A 255 6.81 18.57 -13.46
CA LEU A 255 7.44 17.82 -14.56
C LEU A 255 6.70 18.03 -15.88
N ASN A 256 5.37 17.95 -15.87
CA ASN A 256 4.55 18.20 -17.06
C ASN A 256 4.75 19.64 -17.56
N THR A 257 4.70 20.62 -16.67
CA THR A 257 4.96 22.03 -17.00
C THR A 257 6.37 22.24 -17.55
N HIS A 258 7.37 21.61 -16.95
CA HIS A 258 8.77 21.68 -17.38
C HIS A 258 9.00 20.98 -18.72
N LEU A 259 8.36 19.84 -18.97
CA LEU A 259 8.41 19.14 -20.25
C LEU A 259 7.76 19.99 -21.33
N VAL A 260 6.58 20.56 -21.09
CA VAL A 260 5.91 21.47 -22.04
C VAL A 260 6.78 22.69 -22.33
N ALA A 261 7.37 23.33 -21.31
CA ALA A 261 8.23 24.49 -21.50
C ALA A 261 9.54 24.15 -22.24
N LYS A 262 10.20 23.03 -21.90
CA LYS A 262 11.45 22.61 -22.55
C LYS A 262 11.25 22.00 -23.93
N LEU A 263 10.06 21.46 -24.22
CA LEU A 263 9.71 20.96 -25.55
C LEU A 263 9.19 22.10 -26.45
N SER A 264 8.52 23.12 -25.90
CA SER A 264 7.95 24.21 -26.70
C SER A 264 9.02 25.09 -27.37
N GLU A 265 10.15 25.33 -26.74
CA GLU A 265 11.22 26.16 -27.30
C GLU A 265 11.92 25.51 -28.53
N PRO A 266 12.36 24.24 -28.48
CA PRO A 266 12.85 23.56 -29.67
C PRO A 266 11.75 23.29 -30.70
N LEU A 267 10.50 23.01 -30.30
CA LEU A 267 9.38 22.92 -31.25
C LEU A 267 9.14 24.25 -31.97
N ASN A 268 9.10 25.37 -31.23
CA ASN A 268 8.93 26.70 -31.81
C ASN A 268 10.14 27.09 -32.66
N ARG A 269 11.38 26.76 -32.27
CA ARG A 269 12.55 26.94 -33.14
C ARG A 269 12.48 26.10 -34.39
N VAL A 270 12.01 24.86 -34.32
CA VAL A 270 11.80 24.00 -35.49
C VAL A 270 10.71 24.59 -36.38
N VAL A 271 9.64 25.16 -35.81
CA VAL A 271 8.57 25.84 -36.54
C VAL A 271 9.07 27.16 -37.16
N GLU A 272 9.81 28.00 -36.42
CA GLU A 272 10.40 29.25 -36.93
C GLU A 272 11.47 28.97 -37.99
N GLN A 273 12.37 28.02 -37.75
CA GLN A 273 13.31 27.56 -38.78
C GLN A 273 12.57 26.98 -39.97
N SER A 274 11.45 26.27 -39.79
CA SER A 274 10.65 25.82 -40.93
C SER A 274 10.02 27.00 -41.67
N VAL A 275 9.56 28.05 -40.99
CA VAL A 275 9.02 29.28 -41.61
C VAL A 275 10.11 30.10 -42.30
N GLN A 276 11.31 30.20 -41.74
CA GLN A 276 12.47 30.87 -42.35
C GLN A 276 13.09 30.05 -43.48
N ASN A 277 13.11 28.73 -43.34
CA ASN A 277 13.49 27.83 -44.42
C ASN A 277 12.46 27.89 -45.54
N VAL A 278 11.17 28.00 -45.24
CA VAL A 278 10.11 28.27 -46.24
C VAL A 278 10.26 29.67 -46.84
N GLY A 279 10.59 30.69 -46.05
CA GLY A 279 10.83 32.05 -46.53
C GLY A 279 12.04 32.14 -47.46
N THR A 280 13.13 31.47 -47.11
CA THR A 280 14.30 31.30 -47.99
C THR A 280 13.99 30.39 -49.17
N MET A 281 13.16 29.35 -49.02
CA MET A 281 12.68 28.52 -50.14
C MET A 281 11.81 29.33 -51.10
N VAL A 282 11.03 30.31 -50.63
CA VAL A 282 10.24 31.25 -51.43
C VAL A 282 11.14 32.27 -52.13
N ASP A 283 12.19 32.75 -51.47
CA ASP A 283 13.18 33.68 -52.04
C ASP A 283 14.10 32.97 -53.07
N GLN A 284 14.44 31.71 -52.80
CA GLN A 284 15.15 30.80 -53.69
C GLN A 284 14.25 30.40 -54.85
N LEU A 285 12.97 30.11 -54.61
CA LEU A 285 11.94 29.87 -55.64
C LEU A 285 11.76 31.12 -56.53
N GLY A 286 11.84 32.34 -55.98
CA GLY A 286 11.88 33.57 -56.76
C GLY A 286 13.12 33.70 -57.67
N LYS A 287 14.28 33.21 -57.21
CA LYS A 287 15.52 33.13 -58.01
C LYS A 287 15.50 31.97 -59.01
N ASP A 288 14.92 30.82 -58.66
CA ASP A 288 14.85 29.61 -59.46
C ASP A 288 13.77 29.71 -60.56
N ILE A 289 12.69 30.47 -60.31
CA ILE A 289 11.73 30.92 -61.35
C ILE A 289 12.44 31.76 -62.42
N THR A 290 13.52 32.48 -62.05
CA THR A 290 14.33 33.30 -62.98
C THR A 290 15.39 32.46 -63.72
N SER A 291 15.64 31.20 -63.35
CA SER A 291 16.74 30.40 -63.94
C SER A 291 16.47 28.95 -64.35
N GLY A 292 15.29 28.36 -64.14
CA GLY A 292 15.04 27.08 -64.85
C GLY A 292 13.85 26.26 -64.38
N ILE A 293 12.76 26.31 -65.14
CA ILE A 293 11.59 25.42 -65.05
C ILE A 293 11.89 24.08 -65.77
N GLY A 294 13.05 23.47 -65.51
CA GLY A 294 13.50 22.26 -66.22
C GLY A 294 13.46 20.96 -65.42
N GLY A 295 13.61 21.01 -64.09
CA GLY A 295 13.85 19.80 -63.27
C GLY A 295 13.12 19.74 -61.91
N SER A 296 12.20 20.67 -61.64
CA SER A 296 11.60 20.85 -60.32
C SER A 296 10.43 19.90 -60.01
N LEU A 297 9.73 19.40 -61.03
CA LEU A 297 8.53 18.56 -60.89
C LEU A 297 8.83 17.12 -60.42
N ASP A 298 9.96 16.54 -60.84
CA ASP A 298 10.36 15.19 -60.39
C ASP A 298 10.75 15.19 -58.91
N SER A 299 11.48 16.21 -58.45
CA SER A 299 11.94 16.29 -57.05
C SER A 299 10.82 16.51 -56.03
N VAL A 300 9.74 17.18 -56.45
CA VAL A 300 8.57 17.43 -55.61
C VAL A 300 7.71 16.17 -55.51
N SER A 301 7.56 15.42 -56.61
CA SER A 301 6.84 14.15 -56.63
C SER A 301 7.54 13.09 -55.76
N GLU A 302 8.87 12.98 -55.87
CA GLU A 302 9.67 11.99 -55.12
C GLU A 302 9.63 12.26 -53.59
N ARG A 303 9.60 13.53 -53.20
CA ARG A 303 9.47 13.94 -51.79
C ARG A 303 8.07 13.69 -51.23
N MET A 304 7.03 13.87 -52.05
CA MET A 304 5.65 13.63 -51.63
C MET A 304 5.36 12.13 -51.48
N GLU A 305 5.92 11.30 -52.37
CA GLU A 305 5.84 9.84 -52.26
C GLU A 305 6.58 9.31 -51.02
N SER A 306 7.74 9.87 -50.69
CA SER A 306 8.45 9.50 -49.46
C SER A 306 7.67 9.88 -48.19
N ALA A 307 6.92 10.99 -48.20
CA ALA A 307 6.09 11.40 -47.07
C ALA A 307 4.84 10.52 -46.93
N ALA A 308 4.22 10.13 -48.05
CA ALA A 308 3.10 9.19 -48.08
C ALA A 308 3.49 7.81 -47.52
N ASN A 309 4.67 7.29 -47.91
CA ASN A 309 5.18 6.03 -47.40
C ASN A 309 5.48 6.08 -45.89
N ALA A 310 6.03 7.18 -45.39
CA ALA A 310 6.27 7.37 -43.95
C ALA A 310 4.95 7.40 -43.14
N LEU A 311 3.91 8.06 -43.66
CA LEU A 311 2.59 8.11 -43.03
C LEU A 311 1.88 6.75 -43.04
N SER A 312 2.03 5.97 -44.13
CA SER A 312 1.51 4.60 -44.19
C SER A 312 2.17 3.69 -43.14
N SER A 313 3.50 3.78 -43.00
CA SER A 313 4.25 3.01 -42.01
C SER A 313 3.82 3.32 -40.57
N ILE A 314 3.54 4.60 -40.27
CA ILE A 314 3.04 5.00 -38.95
C ILE A 314 1.63 4.42 -38.70
N GLY A 315 0.79 4.34 -39.74
CA GLY A 315 -0.52 3.69 -39.67
C GLY A 315 -0.42 2.20 -39.31
N ASP A 316 0.56 1.50 -39.90
CA ASP A 316 0.81 0.08 -39.63
C ASP A 316 1.35 -0.15 -38.21
N ASP A 317 2.29 0.69 -37.75
CA ASP A 317 2.85 0.62 -36.40
C ASP A 317 1.78 0.88 -35.32
N LEU A 318 0.87 1.83 -35.55
CA LEU A 318 -0.25 2.11 -34.64
C LEU A 318 -1.29 0.98 -34.61
N ASN A 319 -1.55 0.33 -35.74
CA ASN A 319 -2.42 -0.84 -35.81
C ASN A 319 -1.80 -2.04 -35.05
N LEU A 320 -0.47 -2.19 -35.14
CA LEU A 320 0.26 -3.21 -34.41
C LEU A 320 0.28 -2.94 -32.89
N ALA A 321 0.45 -1.69 -32.48
CA ALA A 321 0.32 -1.27 -31.09
C ALA A 321 -1.08 -1.52 -30.52
N GLY A 322 -2.13 -1.24 -31.30
CA GLY A 322 -3.52 -1.54 -30.92
C GLY A 322 -3.78 -3.04 -30.70
N LYS A 323 -3.19 -3.90 -31.53
CA LYS A 323 -3.28 -5.36 -31.35
C LYS A 323 -2.54 -5.84 -30.10
N GLN A 324 -1.34 -5.35 -29.85
CA GLN A 324 -0.56 -5.69 -28.65
C GLN A 324 -1.27 -5.23 -27.37
N PHE A 325 -1.92 -4.07 -27.42
CA PHE A 325 -2.73 -3.56 -26.31
C PHE A 325 -3.97 -4.45 -26.06
N ASP A 326 -4.69 -4.86 -27.10
CA ASP A 326 -5.83 -5.79 -26.98
C ASP A 326 -5.39 -7.17 -26.42
N GLU A 327 -4.21 -7.67 -26.81
CA GLU A 327 -3.64 -8.91 -26.26
C GLU A 327 -3.29 -8.78 -24.76
N ALA A 328 -2.66 -7.68 -24.36
CA ALA A 328 -2.33 -7.41 -22.96
C ALA A 328 -3.60 -7.26 -22.09
N LEU A 329 -4.63 -6.61 -22.62
CA LEU A 329 -5.93 -6.45 -21.96
C LEU A 329 -6.66 -7.80 -21.82
N SER A 330 -6.62 -8.64 -22.87
CA SER A 330 -7.18 -9.99 -22.84
C SER A 330 -6.48 -10.88 -21.81
N SER A 331 -5.15 -10.81 -21.73
CA SER A 331 -4.34 -11.52 -20.73
C SER A 331 -4.65 -11.10 -19.30
N SER A 332 -4.76 -9.79 -19.05
CA SER A 332 -5.14 -9.24 -17.75
C SER A 332 -6.56 -9.68 -17.34
N THR A 333 -7.49 -9.67 -18.29
CA THR A 333 -8.88 -10.14 -18.07
C THR A 333 -8.91 -11.63 -17.71
N LYS A 334 -8.14 -12.46 -18.41
CA LYS A 334 -8.01 -13.90 -18.09
C LYS A 334 -7.42 -14.11 -16.69
N SER A 335 -6.43 -13.32 -16.30
CA SER A 335 -5.81 -13.40 -14.98
C SER A 335 -6.78 -13.00 -13.87
N LEU A 336 -7.61 -11.97 -14.09
CA LEU A 336 -8.68 -11.58 -13.17
C LEU A 336 -9.78 -12.65 -13.05
N ILE A 337 -10.21 -13.24 -14.17
CA ILE A 337 -11.16 -14.37 -14.16
C ILE A 337 -10.57 -15.55 -13.37
N SER A 338 -9.28 -15.83 -13.54
CA SER A 338 -8.61 -16.89 -12.77
C SER A 338 -8.53 -16.57 -11.28
N ALA A 339 -8.35 -15.30 -10.90
CA ALA A 339 -8.38 -14.88 -9.49
C ALA A 339 -9.80 -15.00 -8.90
N LEU A 340 -10.83 -14.64 -9.67
CA LEU A 340 -12.23 -14.81 -9.28
C LEU A 340 -12.59 -16.29 -9.07
N SER A 341 -12.17 -17.17 -9.98
CA SER A 341 -12.39 -18.62 -9.83
C SER A 341 -11.67 -19.20 -8.60
N ARG A 342 -10.48 -18.68 -8.24
CA ARG A 342 -9.81 -19.06 -6.99
C ARG A 342 -10.55 -18.55 -5.75
N LEU A 343 -11.18 -17.38 -5.82
CA LEU A 343 -12.02 -16.87 -4.73
C LEU A 343 -13.30 -17.68 -4.58
N GLU A 344 -13.89 -18.16 -5.68
CA GLU A 344 -15.01 -19.11 -5.65
C GLU A 344 -14.60 -20.45 -5.00
N ASP A 345 -13.44 -21.01 -5.35
CA ASP A 345 -12.91 -22.24 -4.73
C ASP A 345 -12.58 -22.05 -3.24
N VAL A 346 -12.05 -20.88 -2.86
CA VAL A 346 -11.87 -20.52 -1.45
C VAL A 346 -13.22 -20.39 -0.75
N SER A 347 -14.21 -19.75 -1.36
CA SER A 347 -15.57 -19.63 -0.83
C SER A 347 -16.22 -21.00 -0.61
N GLU A 348 -16.13 -21.90 -1.58
CA GLU A 348 -16.65 -23.27 -1.49
C GLU A 348 -15.97 -24.09 -0.38
N LYS A 349 -14.64 -23.96 -0.26
CA LYS A 349 -13.87 -24.58 0.84
C LYS A 349 -14.22 -23.98 2.20
N LEU A 350 -14.52 -22.69 2.26
CA LEU A 350 -14.93 -21.99 3.49
C LEU A 350 -16.37 -22.34 3.87
N THR A 351 -17.26 -22.56 2.91
CA THR A 351 -18.60 -23.12 3.11
C THR A 351 -18.54 -24.57 3.59
N SER A 352 -17.65 -25.39 3.02
CA SER A 352 -17.43 -26.76 3.49
C SER A 352 -16.79 -26.81 4.89
N ALA A 353 -15.84 -25.91 5.18
CA ALA A 353 -15.26 -25.75 6.52
C ALA A 353 -16.30 -25.26 7.53
N SER A 354 -17.20 -24.35 7.14
CA SER A 354 -18.38 -23.93 7.90
C SER A 354 -19.31 -25.10 8.23
N GLY A 355 -19.54 -26.01 7.27
CA GLY A 355 -20.30 -27.25 7.50
C GLY A 355 -19.66 -28.19 8.53
N MET A 356 -18.32 -28.25 8.59
CA MET A 356 -17.58 -29.02 9.60
C MET A 356 -17.47 -28.31 10.96
N VAL A 357 -17.65 -26.99 11.02
CA VAL A 357 -17.65 -26.19 12.27
C VAL A 357 -19.05 -26.09 12.88
N GLY A 358 -20.11 -26.44 12.14
CA GLY A 358 -21.50 -26.49 12.60
C GLY A 358 -21.76 -27.38 13.82
N ASP A 359 -20.84 -28.27 14.16
CA ASP A 359 -20.92 -29.13 15.35
C ASP A 359 -20.37 -28.47 16.65
N LEU A 360 -19.81 -27.25 16.60
CA LEU A 360 -19.16 -26.60 17.75
C LEU A 360 -19.59 -25.12 17.95
N ALA A 361 -20.63 -24.93 18.79
CA ALA A 361 -20.96 -23.74 19.61
C ALA A 361 -21.49 -22.43 18.95
N PRO A 362 -22.43 -21.71 19.60
CA PRO A 362 -23.15 -20.57 19.01
C PRO A 362 -22.38 -19.24 18.88
N THR A 363 -21.24 -19.06 19.55
CA THR A 363 -20.50 -17.77 19.57
C THR A 363 -19.71 -17.51 18.28
N VAL A 364 -19.39 -18.55 17.50
CA VAL A 364 -18.71 -18.43 16.19
C VAL A 364 -19.69 -18.02 15.08
N MET A 365 -20.99 -18.29 15.26
CA MET A 365 -22.00 -18.11 14.21
C MET A 365 -22.26 -16.64 13.85
N GLU A 366 -22.14 -15.74 14.82
CA GLU A 366 -22.41 -14.31 14.62
C GLU A 366 -21.23 -13.59 13.93
N THR A 367 -20.01 -13.88 14.38
CA THR A 367 -18.78 -13.34 13.79
C THR A 367 -18.50 -13.89 12.39
N VAL A 368 -18.81 -15.16 12.13
CA VAL A 368 -18.69 -15.75 10.79
C VAL A 368 -19.76 -15.19 9.83
N LYS A 369 -20.99 -14.96 10.29
CA LYS A 369 -22.06 -14.39 9.45
C LYS A 369 -21.76 -12.94 9.05
N GLU A 370 -21.19 -12.15 9.96
CA GLU A 370 -20.71 -10.80 9.67
C GLU A 370 -19.48 -10.81 8.75
N GLY A 371 -18.51 -11.70 9.00
CA GLY A 371 -17.31 -11.86 8.17
C GLY A 371 -17.62 -12.32 6.74
N ASN A 372 -18.57 -13.24 6.56
CA ASN A 372 -18.97 -13.72 5.23
C ASN A 372 -19.76 -12.65 4.45
N ALA A 373 -20.59 -11.85 5.14
CA ALA A 373 -21.26 -10.72 4.53
C ALA A 373 -20.31 -9.56 4.18
N ALA A 374 -19.21 -9.40 4.93
CA ALA A 374 -18.15 -8.45 4.58
C ALA A 374 -17.37 -8.91 3.34
N ASN A 375 -16.99 -10.20 3.29
CA ASN A 375 -16.27 -10.76 2.13
C ASN A 375 -17.10 -10.75 0.84
N LEU A 376 -18.40 -11.05 0.91
CA LEU A 376 -19.30 -10.95 -0.24
C LEU A 376 -19.43 -9.52 -0.76
N ARG A 377 -19.52 -8.52 0.12
CA ARG A 377 -19.54 -7.10 -0.28
C ARG A 377 -18.23 -6.64 -0.93
N VAL A 378 -17.10 -7.14 -0.45
CA VAL A 378 -15.79 -6.86 -1.07
C VAL A 378 -15.69 -7.52 -2.45
N ALA A 379 -16.19 -8.75 -2.62
CA ALA A 379 -16.23 -9.42 -3.91
C ALA A 379 -17.16 -8.71 -4.91
N GLU A 380 -18.36 -8.31 -4.49
CA GLU A 380 -19.28 -7.51 -5.32
C GLU A 380 -18.65 -6.16 -5.71
N GLY A 381 -18.07 -5.44 -4.76
CA GLY A 381 -17.37 -4.19 -5.03
C GLY A 381 -16.19 -4.35 -6.00
N ALA A 382 -15.44 -5.45 -5.90
CA ALA A 382 -14.36 -5.76 -6.84
C ALA A 382 -14.90 -6.05 -8.26
N THR A 383 -16.01 -6.78 -8.38
CA THR A 383 -16.64 -7.02 -9.69
C THR A 383 -17.16 -5.74 -10.34
N GLU A 384 -17.73 -4.83 -9.54
CA GLU A 384 -18.26 -3.56 -9.99
C GLU A 384 -17.12 -2.61 -10.45
N MET A 385 -16.02 -2.56 -9.70
CA MET A 385 -14.82 -1.80 -10.08
C MET A 385 -14.17 -2.33 -11.37
N VAL A 386 -14.10 -3.65 -11.56
CA VAL A 386 -13.59 -4.25 -12.81
C VAL A 386 -14.51 -3.94 -13.99
N HIS A 387 -15.82 -3.97 -13.78
CA HIS A 387 -16.77 -3.61 -14.82
C HIS A 387 -16.67 -2.13 -15.19
N ALA A 388 -16.52 -1.24 -14.20
CA ALA A 388 -16.31 0.19 -14.42
C ALA A 388 -15.01 0.47 -15.17
N ALA A 389 -13.90 -0.20 -14.80
CA ALA A 389 -12.62 -0.08 -15.49
C ALA A 389 -12.70 -0.57 -16.94
N LYS A 390 -13.39 -1.70 -17.19
CA LYS A 390 -13.61 -2.23 -18.54
C LYS A 390 -14.41 -1.25 -19.40
N THR A 391 -15.46 -0.64 -18.84
CA THR A 391 -16.28 0.35 -19.56
C THR A 391 -15.45 1.59 -19.90
N ALA A 392 -14.73 2.17 -18.93
CA ALA A 392 -13.92 3.36 -19.14
C ALA A 392 -12.82 3.15 -20.20
N ILE A 393 -12.13 2.00 -20.16
CA ILE A 393 -11.09 1.66 -21.15
C ILE A 393 -11.72 1.45 -22.55
N SER A 394 -12.92 0.86 -22.62
CA SER A 394 -13.63 0.68 -23.89
C SER A 394 -14.08 2.01 -24.49
N GLU A 395 -14.53 2.95 -23.65
CA GLU A 395 -14.90 4.30 -24.06
C GLU A 395 -13.67 5.08 -24.56
N GLU A 396 -12.53 5.02 -23.85
CA GLU A 396 -11.28 5.63 -24.31
C GLU A 396 -10.77 5.02 -25.62
N LYS A 397 -10.84 3.69 -25.79
CA LYS A 397 -10.51 2.99 -27.05
C LYS A 397 -11.35 3.53 -28.21
N GLN A 398 -12.65 3.74 -27.98
CA GLN A 398 -13.56 4.23 -29.01
C GLN A 398 -13.24 5.67 -29.41
N VAL A 399 -12.92 6.53 -28.45
CA VAL A 399 -12.48 7.91 -28.71
C VAL A 399 -11.17 7.94 -29.51
N VAL A 400 -10.21 7.08 -29.19
CA VAL A 400 -8.94 6.98 -29.93
C VAL A 400 -9.17 6.48 -31.36
N LEU A 401 -10.03 5.47 -31.57
CA LEU A 401 -10.35 4.97 -32.91
C LEU A 401 -11.09 6.01 -33.76
N GLU A 402 -12.00 6.78 -33.16
CA GLU A 402 -12.72 7.84 -33.84
C GLU A 402 -11.80 9.01 -34.23
N ALA A 403 -10.88 9.40 -33.34
CA ALA A 403 -9.83 10.37 -33.64
C ALA A 403 -8.92 9.89 -34.79
N MET A 404 -8.57 8.61 -34.82
CA MET A 404 -7.77 8.01 -35.89
C MET A 404 -8.48 8.01 -37.24
N LEU A 405 -9.78 7.70 -37.28
CA LEU A 405 -10.59 7.78 -38.49
C LEU A 405 -10.74 9.22 -38.99
N SER A 406 -10.86 10.18 -38.06
CA SER A 406 -10.90 11.62 -38.37
C SER A 406 -9.58 12.10 -38.99
N ILE A 407 -8.43 11.69 -38.42
CA ILE A 407 -7.10 11.99 -38.98
C ILE A 407 -6.95 11.39 -40.38
N LYS A 408 -7.40 10.14 -40.58
CA LYS A 408 -7.40 9.52 -41.92
C LYS A 408 -8.25 10.31 -42.91
N GLY A 409 -9.44 10.75 -42.52
CA GLY A 409 -10.30 11.58 -43.37
C GLY A 409 -9.68 12.95 -43.69
N LEU A 410 -8.95 13.54 -42.74
CA LEU A 410 -8.18 14.77 -42.97
C LEU A 410 -7.04 14.55 -43.98
N ILE A 411 -6.37 13.40 -43.93
CA ILE A 411 -5.32 13.03 -44.89
C ILE A 411 -5.91 12.83 -46.29
N GLU A 412 -7.01 12.09 -46.43
CA GLU A 412 -7.69 11.88 -47.72
C GLU A 412 -8.21 13.22 -48.31
N ALA A 413 -8.73 14.11 -47.46
CA ALA A 413 -9.14 15.45 -47.85
C ALA A 413 -7.94 16.32 -48.28
N PHE A 414 -6.80 16.18 -47.61
CA PHE A 414 -5.55 16.85 -47.97
C PHE A 414 -5.00 16.34 -49.30
N GLU A 415 -5.01 15.03 -49.53
CA GLU A 415 -4.60 14.38 -50.78
C GLU A 415 -5.47 14.81 -51.96
N SER A 416 -6.80 14.79 -51.79
CA SER A 416 -7.76 15.29 -52.78
C SER A 416 -7.55 16.78 -53.09
N ARG A 417 -7.24 17.57 -52.07
CA ARG A 417 -6.96 19.00 -52.23
C ARG A 417 -5.63 19.24 -52.93
N ALA A 418 -4.59 18.47 -52.63
CA ALA A 418 -3.30 18.50 -53.30
C ALA A 418 -3.45 18.11 -54.79
N ALA A 419 -4.19 17.06 -55.11
CA ALA A 419 -4.50 16.68 -56.50
C ALA A 419 -5.28 17.77 -57.26
N SER A 420 -6.16 18.50 -56.57
CA SER A 420 -6.87 19.64 -57.16
C SER A 420 -5.96 20.85 -57.45
N TYR A 421 -4.87 21.02 -56.69
CA TYR A 421 -3.90 22.09 -56.93
C TYR A 421 -3.10 21.83 -58.21
N ASP A 422 -2.68 20.59 -58.48
CA ASP A 422 -2.00 20.23 -59.74
C ASP A 422 -2.89 20.49 -60.96
N GLY A 423 -4.16 20.05 -60.92
CA GLY A 423 -5.09 20.29 -62.02
C GLY A 423 -5.44 21.76 -62.24
N GLN A 424 -5.45 22.58 -61.18
CA GLN A 424 -5.66 24.03 -61.29
C GLN A 424 -4.43 24.78 -61.78
N LEU A 425 -3.23 24.34 -61.38
CA LEU A 425 -1.95 24.87 -61.88
C LEU A 425 -1.78 24.58 -63.37
N GLU A 426 -2.04 23.36 -63.82
CA GLU A 426 -1.98 23.00 -65.24
C GLU A 426 -2.96 23.83 -66.08
N LYS A 427 -4.18 24.03 -65.58
CA LYS A 427 -5.20 24.85 -66.26
C LYS A 427 -4.85 26.34 -66.27
N ALA A 428 -4.25 26.85 -65.19
CA ALA A 428 -3.73 28.22 -65.12
C ALA A 428 -2.55 28.41 -66.07
N PHE A 429 -1.65 27.42 -66.17
CA PHE A 429 -0.52 27.42 -67.12
C PHE A 429 -1.00 27.40 -68.57
N GLN A 430 -1.96 26.55 -68.93
CA GLN A 430 -2.55 26.55 -70.28
C GLN A 430 -3.21 27.89 -70.61
N THR A 431 -3.95 28.47 -69.66
CA THR A 431 -4.58 29.79 -69.84
C THR A 431 -3.54 30.88 -70.04
N TYR A 432 -2.47 30.86 -69.25
CA TYR A 432 -1.34 31.79 -69.37
C TYR A 432 -0.62 31.62 -70.71
N GLN A 433 -0.38 30.38 -71.14
CA GLN A 433 0.28 30.06 -72.41
C GLN A 433 -0.54 30.54 -73.62
N VAL A 434 -1.87 30.38 -73.57
CA VAL A 434 -2.78 30.90 -74.61
C VAL A 434 -2.81 32.43 -74.65
N GLU A 435 -2.87 33.11 -73.50
CA GLU A 435 -2.88 34.59 -73.49
C GLU A 435 -1.52 35.20 -73.83
N VAL A 436 -0.41 34.56 -73.44
CA VAL A 436 0.93 34.96 -73.87
C VAL A 436 1.07 34.76 -75.39
N GLY A 437 0.60 33.65 -75.95
CA GLY A 437 0.56 33.42 -77.41
C GLY A 437 -0.20 34.52 -78.15
N LYS A 438 -1.44 34.84 -77.72
CA LYS A 438 -2.23 35.94 -78.31
C LYS A 438 -1.54 37.30 -78.19
N THR A 439 -0.78 37.52 -77.12
CA THR A 439 -0.06 38.78 -76.90
C THR A 439 1.17 38.88 -77.80
N ILE A 440 1.88 37.76 -78.02
CA ILE A 440 2.99 37.66 -78.98
C ILE A 440 2.48 37.86 -80.41
N ASP A 441 1.37 37.21 -80.79
CA ASP A 441 0.75 37.39 -82.12
C ASP A 441 0.36 38.87 -82.36
N LYS A 442 -0.22 39.54 -81.35
CA LYS A 442 -0.52 40.98 -81.41
C LYS A 442 0.73 41.85 -81.46
N LEU A 443 1.82 41.45 -80.81
CA LEU A 443 3.10 42.15 -80.85
C LEU A 443 3.76 42.02 -82.22
N GLU A 444 3.65 40.85 -82.85
CA GLU A 444 4.13 40.57 -84.20
C GLU A 444 3.35 41.37 -85.25
N ASP A 445 2.01 41.39 -85.16
CA ASP A 445 1.16 42.24 -86.00
C ASP A 445 1.48 43.74 -85.83
N HIS A 446 1.71 44.19 -84.59
CA HIS A 446 2.11 45.57 -84.32
C HIS A 446 3.52 45.88 -84.85
N GLY A 447 4.46 44.94 -84.73
CA GLY A 447 5.83 45.06 -85.25
C GLY A 447 5.87 45.16 -86.77
N ASN A 448 5.09 44.32 -87.46
CA ASN A 448 4.97 44.37 -88.92
C ASN A 448 4.36 45.70 -89.39
N GLY A 449 3.32 46.21 -88.72
CA GLY A 449 2.70 47.50 -89.05
C GLY A 449 3.60 48.72 -88.78
N VAL A 450 4.50 48.63 -87.80
CA VAL A 450 5.51 49.68 -87.54
C VAL A 450 6.54 49.73 -88.67
N GLN A 451 6.97 48.58 -89.17
CA GLN A 451 7.98 48.50 -90.24
C GLN A 451 7.45 49.02 -91.59
N GLU A 452 6.18 48.77 -91.89
CA GLU A 452 5.50 49.32 -93.07
C GLU A 452 5.39 50.86 -92.99
N ARG A 453 5.01 51.39 -91.82
CA ARG A 453 4.95 52.85 -91.59
C ARG A 453 6.32 53.52 -91.63
N PHE A 454 7.38 52.85 -91.18
CA PHE A 454 8.75 53.37 -91.31
C PHE A 454 9.22 53.39 -92.76
N ALA A 455 8.87 52.38 -93.56
CA ALA A 455 9.17 52.38 -94.99
C ALA A 455 8.46 53.54 -95.73
N ASP A 456 7.20 53.79 -95.39
CA ASP A 456 6.40 54.87 -95.98
C ASP A 456 6.92 56.27 -95.56
N ALA A 457 7.32 56.42 -94.29
CA ALA A 457 7.95 57.64 -93.78
C ALA A 457 9.33 57.90 -94.42
N LEU A 458 10.14 56.85 -94.65
CA LEU A 458 11.43 56.95 -95.34
C LEU A 458 11.26 57.36 -96.82
N SER A 459 10.27 56.79 -97.51
CA SER A 459 9.90 57.19 -98.87
C SER A 459 9.50 58.68 -98.94
N THR A 460 8.70 59.13 -97.97
CA THR A 460 8.28 60.53 -97.85
C THR A 460 9.47 61.47 -97.59
N LEU A 461 10.38 61.09 -96.69
CA LEU A 461 11.61 61.84 -96.43
C LEU A 461 12.52 61.91 -97.66
N GLN A 462 12.64 60.83 -98.42
CA GLN A 462 13.42 60.81 -99.66
C GLN A 462 12.83 61.78 -100.70
N ALA A 463 11.50 61.81 -100.85
CA ALA A 463 10.81 62.75 -101.74
C ALA A 463 10.99 64.22 -101.32
N VAL A 464 11.00 64.51 -100.01
CA VAL A 464 11.26 65.86 -99.48
C VAL A 464 12.71 66.29 -99.71
N ILE A 465 13.66 65.37 -99.54
CA ILE A 465 15.09 65.65 -99.78
C ILE A 465 15.39 65.89 -101.26
N GLU A 466 14.75 65.14 -102.17
CA GLU A 466 14.85 65.41 -103.62
C GLU A 466 14.28 66.79 -103.99
N ASN A 467 13.16 67.19 -103.41
CA ASN A 467 12.58 68.53 -103.62
C ASN A 467 13.47 69.65 -103.04
N ALA A 468 14.10 69.44 -101.88
CA ALA A 468 14.94 70.44 -101.23
C ALA A 468 16.26 70.70 -101.98
N LYS A 469 16.77 69.73 -102.74
CA LYS A 469 17.95 69.91 -103.62
C LYS A 469 17.72 70.90 -104.77
N ALA A 470 16.47 71.24 -105.09
CA ALA A 470 16.12 72.16 -106.16
C ALA A 470 16.02 73.64 -105.70
N PHE A 471 16.39 73.97 -104.46
CA PHE A 471 16.18 75.30 -103.87
C PHE A 471 17.52 76.00 -103.53
N GLU A 472 17.93 77.00 -104.33
CA GLU A 472 19.03 77.94 -104.03
C GLU A 472 18.44 79.34 -103.72
N PRO A 473 18.67 79.94 -102.54
CA PRO A 473 18.28 81.32 -102.26
C PRO A 473 19.45 82.32 -102.41
N GLU A 474 19.28 83.31 -103.30
CA GLU A 474 20.17 84.46 -103.50
C GLU A 474 20.19 85.41 -102.28
N SER A 475 21.40 85.83 -101.88
CA SER A 475 21.66 86.82 -100.83
C SER A 475 21.93 88.22 -101.41
N GLN A 476 21.28 89.28 -100.90
CA GLN A 476 21.78 90.65 -100.98
C GLN A 476 21.63 91.42 -99.65
N PRO A 477 22.67 92.14 -99.17
CA PRO A 477 22.66 92.91 -97.93
C PRO A 477 22.55 94.44 -98.15
N LYS A 478 22.06 95.21 -97.17
CA LYS A 478 22.31 96.66 -97.02
C LYS A 478 22.34 97.12 -95.55
N PRO A 479 23.08 98.22 -95.22
CA PRO A 479 23.78 98.38 -93.94
C PRO A 479 23.24 99.51 -93.02
N SER A 480 23.89 99.59 -91.86
CA SER A 480 23.72 100.40 -90.64
C SER A 480 23.65 101.94 -90.77
N VAL A 481 22.98 102.59 -89.81
CA VAL A 481 23.20 104.00 -89.42
C VAL A 481 23.32 104.12 -87.90
N GLU A 482 24.36 104.83 -87.46
CA GLU A 482 24.82 105.13 -86.10
C GLU A 482 24.11 106.34 -85.45
N ALA A 483 24.21 106.39 -84.10
CA ALA A 483 24.29 107.55 -83.18
C ALA A 483 23.07 108.53 -83.13
N ILE A 484 22.67 109.05 -81.97
CA ILE A 484 23.38 110.05 -81.16
C ILE A 484 22.91 109.97 -79.69
N ALA A 485 23.85 110.21 -78.77
CA ALA A 485 23.65 110.35 -77.34
C ALA A 485 23.17 111.75 -76.93
N GLU A 486 22.23 111.82 -75.99
CA GLU A 486 22.28 112.65 -74.78
C GLU A 486 21.40 112.03 -73.68
#